data_AF-A0A836PUD3-F1
#
_entry.id   AF-A0A836PUD3-F1
#
_cell.length_a   1.000
_cell.length_b   1.000
_cell.length_c   1.000
_cell.angle_alpha   90.00
_cell.angle_beta   90.00
_cell.angle_gamma   90.00
#
_symmetry.space_group_name_H-M   'P 1'
#
loop_
_entity.id
_entity.type
_entity.pdbx_description
1 polymer ?
#
loop_
_entity_poly.entity_id
_entity_poly.type
_entity_poly.pdbx_seq_one_letter_code
_entity_poly.pdbx_strand_id
1 'polypeptide(L)'
;ATPDVDEHVLHPVKSTHIEMILGSSNADQQDNYVPKLVNLQLSIDNHVIWTNVDETAHTVTPDHRYTDGYSGDFGSTGVVKPGEIYDFLFTEAPPNIPVTIEYHCDPHPWMTGKVVVSQARF
;
A
#
# COMPACT_ATOMS: atom_id res chain seq x y z
N ALA A 1 -19.64 -15.43 5.41
CA ALA A 1 -18.50 -16.36 5.45
C ALA A 1 -17.26 -15.53 5.21
N THR A 2 -16.23 -15.66 6.04
CA THR A 2 -14.90 -15.14 5.70
C THR A 2 -14.47 -15.81 4.38
N PRO A 3 -13.98 -15.07 3.38
CA PRO A 3 -13.53 -15.68 2.14
C PRO A 3 -12.44 -16.72 2.43
N ASP A 4 -12.46 -17.80 1.66
CA ASP A 4 -11.46 -18.87 1.70
C ASP A 4 -10.20 -18.38 0.99
N VAL A 5 -9.33 -17.68 1.72
CA VAL A 5 -8.05 -17.16 1.25
C VAL A 5 -6.95 -18.13 1.66
N ASP A 6 -6.04 -18.44 0.74
CA ASP A 6 -4.88 -19.31 1.00
C ASP A 6 -4.07 -18.82 2.22
N GLU A 7 -3.76 -19.73 3.14
CA GLU A 7 -3.04 -19.42 4.38
C GLU A 7 -1.68 -18.74 4.13
N HIS A 8 -0.99 -19.08 3.05
CA HIS A 8 0.29 -18.44 2.70
C HIS A 8 0.10 -16.99 2.24
N VAL A 9 -1.06 -16.66 1.65
CA VAL A 9 -1.40 -15.28 1.30
C VAL A 9 -1.72 -14.46 2.55
N LEU A 10 -2.33 -15.10 3.56
CA LEU A 10 -2.58 -14.49 4.87
C LEU A 10 -1.30 -14.31 5.70
N HIS A 11 -0.28 -15.12 5.44
CA HIS A 11 1.00 -15.13 6.13
C HIS A 11 2.16 -15.08 5.13
N PRO A 12 2.36 -13.94 4.44
CA PRO A 12 3.43 -13.82 3.46
C PRO A 12 4.81 -13.97 4.12
N VAL A 13 5.77 -14.46 3.34
CA VAL A 13 7.14 -14.71 3.81
C VAL A 13 7.84 -13.45 4.34
N LYS A 14 7.47 -12.28 3.81
CA LYS A 14 7.96 -10.97 4.28
C LYS A 14 6.90 -9.89 4.09
N SER A 15 7.12 -8.72 4.69
CA SER A 15 6.32 -7.51 4.45
C SER A 15 7.09 -6.54 3.55
N THR A 16 6.37 -5.83 2.69
CA THR A 16 6.87 -4.71 1.89
C THR A 16 6.72 -3.42 2.68
N HIS A 17 7.74 -2.57 2.70
CA HIS A 17 7.73 -1.31 3.43
C HIS A 17 7.77 -0.13 2.46
N ILE A 18 6.95 0.89 2.73
CA ILE A 18 6.92 2.16 2.02
C ILE A 18 7.01 3.26 3.07
N GLU A 19 7.92 4.21 2.88
CA GLU A 19 8.09 5.34 3.78
C GLU A 19 7.47 6.60 3.18
N MET A 20 6.79 7.40 4.01
CA MET A 20 6.54 8.81 3.73
C MET A 20 7.73 9.59 4.29
N ILE A 21 8.69 9.93 3.43
CA ILE A 21 9.99 10.43 3.86
C ILE A 21 9.96 11.91 4.25
N LEU A 22 10.95 12.37 5.01
CA LEU A 22 11.10 13.78 5.40
C LEU A 22 10.96 14.72 4.18
N GLY A 23 10.09 15.73 4.30
CA GLY A 23 9.85 16.73 3.25
C GLY A 23 8.84 16.31 2.18
N SER A 24 8.10 15.22 2.40
CA SER A 24 7.09 14.72 1.46
C SER A 24 5.97 15.72 1.20
N SER A 25 5.68 16.60 2.16
CA SER A 25 4.73 17.70 2.01
C SER A 25 5.22 18.85 1.11
N ASN A 26 6.44 18.80 0.56
CA ASN A 26 6.93 19.78 -0.40
C ASN A 26 6.63 19.31 -1.85
N ALA A 27 5.95 20.14 -2.64
CA ALA A 27 5.62 19.83 -4.03
C ALA A 27 6.84 19.68 -4.96
N ASP A 28 7.97 20.30 -4.61
CA ASP A 28 9.22 20.16 -5.38
C ASP A 28 9.93 18.83 -5.11
N GLN A 29 9.58 18.14 -4.01
CA GLN A 29 10.20 16.89 -3.62
C GLN A 29 9.65 15.72 -4.46
N GLN A 30 10.53 15.17 -5.30
CA GLN A 30 10.18 14.10 -6.22
C GLN A 30 9.99 12.75 -5.52
N ASP A 31 10.71 12.48 -4.43
CA ASP A 31 10.60 11.26 -3.63
C ASP A 31 9.77 11.52 -2.37
N ASN A 32 8.63 10.83 -2.22
CA ASN A 32 7.72 11.07 -1.09
C ASN A 32 7.26 9.76 -0.47
N TYR A 33 6.45 8.97 -1.18
CA TYR A 33 6.36 7.53 -0.95
C TYR A 33 7.61 6.85 -1.49
N VAL A 34 8.37 6.17 -0.64
CA VAL A 34 9.60 5.49 -1.03
C VAL A 34 9.55 4.01 -0.63
N PRO A 35 9.58 3.08 -1.59
CA PRO A 35 9.52 3.30 -3.04
C PRO A 35 8.13 3.75 -3.52
N LYS A 36 8.09 4.55 -4.61
CA LYS A 36 6.82 4.98 -5.24
C LYS A 36 6.07 3.84 -5.94
N LEU A 37 6.78 2.84 -6.43
CA LEU A 37 6.23 1.69 -7.12
C LEU A 37 6.69 0.42 -6.41
N VAL A 38 5.73 -0.39 -5.96
CA VAL A 38 5.98 -1.74 -5.47
C VAL A 38 5.27 -2.76 -6.33
N ASN A 39 5.98 -3.82 -6.71
CA ASN A 39 5.41 -4.99 -7.37
C ASN A 39 5.34 -6.10 -6.32
N LEU A 40 4.13 -6.46 -5.93
CA LEU A 40 3.86 -7.45 -4.91
C LEU A 40 3.55 -8.80 -5.55
N GLN A 41 3.95 -9.86 -4.86
CA GLN A 41 3.57 -11.23 -5.16
C GLN A 41 2.82 -11.79 -3.97
N LEU A 42 1.59 -12.26 -4.22
CA LEU A 42 0.82 -12.99 -3.23
C LEU A 42 1.63 -14.16 -2.66
N SER A 43 1.53 -14.39 -1.35
CA SER A 43 2.32 -15.31 -0.52
C SER A 43 3.77 -14.91 -0.23
N ILE A 44 4.32 -13.92 -0.92
CA ILE A 44 5.73 -13.52 -0.75
C ILE A 44 5.81 -12.22 0.03
N ASP A 45 5.17 -11.16 -0.46
CA ASP A 45 5.36 -9.80 0.05
C ASP A 45 4.13 -8.89 -0.03
N ASN A 46 2.95 -9.50 -0.09
CA ASN A 46 1.65 -8.84 -0.23
C ASN A 46 1.11 -8.16 1.04
N HIS A 47 1.86 -8.17 2.15
CA HIS A 47 1.59 -7.30 3.31
C HIS A 47 2.41 -6.02 3.17
N VAL A 48 1.74 -4.89 2.97
CA VAL A 48 2.42 -3.60 2.79
C VAL A 48 2.22 -2.73 4.02
N ILE A 49 3.32 -2.13 4.47
CA ILE A 49 3.40 -1.27 5.65
C ILE A 49 3.88 0.10 5.20
N TRP A 50 3.02 1.11 5.33
CA TRP A 50 3.37 2.51 5.14
C TRP A 50 3.78 3.12 6.48
N THR A 51 5.01 3.59 6.60
CA THR A 51 5.52 4.26 7.80
C THR A 51 5.69 5.75 7.55
N ASN A 52 5.15 6.58 8.43
CA ASN A 52 5.38 8.01 8.35
C ASN A 52 6.68 8.37 9.09
N VAL A 53 7.75 8.63 8.34
CA VAL A 53 9.03 9.10 8.88
C VAL A 53 9.25 10.60 8.62
N ASP A 54 8.25 11.29 8.08
CA ASP A 54 8.18 12.75 7.98
C ASP A 54 7.69 13.36 9.29
N GLU A 55 7.83 14.67 9.42
CA GLU A 55 7.29 15.47 10.53
C GLU A 55 5.85 15.97 10.25
N THR A 56 5.36 15.75 9.03
CA THR A 56 4.02 16.12 8.59
C THR A 56 3.09 14.91 8.58
N ALA A 57 1.80 15.11 8.89
CA ALA A 57 0.81 14.04 8.79
C ALA A 57 0.39 13.80 7.32
N HIS A 58 0.24 12.54 6.94
CA HIS A 58 -0.05 12.11 5.58
C HIS A 58 -1.23 11.13 5.54
N THR A 59 -1.69 10.75 4.36
CA THR A 59 -2.73 9.73 4.16
C THR A 59 -2.30 8.79 3.07
N VAL A 60 -2.78 7.55 3.06
CA VAL A 60 -2.73 6.68 1.89
C VAL A 60 -4.16 6.62 1.36
N THR A 61 -4.44 7.35 0.29
CA THR A 61 -5.80 7.50 -0.25
C THR A 61 -5.85 6.89 -1.65
N PRO A 62 -6.68 5.87 -1.91
CA PRO A 62 -6.79 5.32 -3.25
C PRO A 62 -7.38 6.33 -4.24
N ASP A 63 -6.84 6.36 -5.46
CA ASP A 63 -7.38 7.20 -6.53
C ASP A 63 -8.76 6.67 -6.99
N HIS A 64 -8.96 5.35 -6.87
CA HIS A 64 -10.20 4.66 -7.19
C HIS A 64 -10.50 3.66 -6.07
N ARG A 65 -11.77 3.56 -5.65
CA ARG A 65 -12.16 2.62 -4.59
C ARG A 65 -11.64 1.21 -4.89
N TYR A 66 -10.90 0.66 -3.93
CA TYR A 66 -10.46 -0.73 -3.91
C TYR A 66 -10.90 -1.35 -2.59
N THR A 67 -11.47 -2.55 -2.67
CA THR A 67 -11.91 -3.33 -1.52
C THR A 67 -11.36 -4.73 -1.69
N ASP A 68 -10.61 -5.19 -0.69
CA ASP A 68 -10.12 -6.56 -0.59
C ASP A 68 -11.13 -7.38 0.22
N GLY A 69 -11.43 -8.60 -0.22
CA GLY A 69 -12.42 -9.45 0.44
C GLY A 69 -12.07 -9.84 1.87
N TYR A 70 -10.79 -9.86 2.22
CA TYR A 70 -10.30 -10.15 3.56
C TYR A 70 -10.01 -8.88 4.36
N SER A 71 -9.25 -7.94 3.78
CA SER A 71 -8.76 -6.74 4.48
C SER A 71 -9.75 -5.57 4.49
N GLY A 72 -10.80 -5.61 3.67
CA GLY A 72 -11.80 -4.54 3.56
C GLY A 72 -11.37 -3.41 2.63
N ASP A 73 -11.93 -2.22 2.85
CA ASP A 73 -11.63 -1.05 2.01
C ASP A 73 -10.17 -0.61 2.19
N PHE A 74 -9.45 -0.44 1.08
CA PHE A 74 -8.09 0.11 1.09
C PHE A 74 -8.14 1.63 1.25
N GLY A 75 -7.14 2.14 1.97
CA GLY A 75 -6.99 3.54 2.34
C GLY A 75 -6.88 3.72 3.86
N SER A 76 -6.00 4.61 4.29
CA SER A 76 -5.89 4.97 5.71
C SER A 76 -7.19 5.63 6.16
N THR A 77 -7.79 5.15 7.26
CA THR A 77 -9.07 5.67 7.79
C THR A 77 -9.00 7.11 8.32
N GLY A 78 -7.79 7.63 8.47
CA GLY A 78 -7.48 9.01 8.80
C GLY A 78 -6.03 9.33 8.43
N VAL A 79 -5.50 10.41 8.99
CA VAL A 79 -4.08 10.73 8.80
C VAL A 79 -3.18 9.76 9.57
N VAL A 80 -2.08 9.38 8.93
CA VAL A 80 -0.93 8.71 9.54
C VAL A 80 -0.01 9.80 10.07
N LYS A 81 0.07 9.97 11.39
CA LYS A 81 0.91 11.00 12.03
C LYS A 81 2.38 10.59 12.01
N PRO A 82 3.32 11.52 12.27
CA PRO A 82 4.74 11.18 12.43
C PRO A 82 4.97 10.00 13.38
N GLY A 83 5.69 8.99 12.91
CA GLY A 83 5.97 7.74 13.64
C GLY A 83 4.84 6.71 13.65
N GLU A 84 3.66 7.04 13.12
CA GLU A 84 2.56 6.08 12.95
C GLU A 84 2.71 5.28 11.65
N ILE A 85 1.94 4.19 11.59
CA ILE A 85 1.92 3.25 10.48
C ILE A 85 0.48 3.06 10.00
N TYR A 86 0.33 2.89 8.69
CA TYR A 86 -0.83 2.27 8.07
C TYR A 86 -0.37 0.99 7.38
N ASP A 87 -1.08 -0.12 7.55
CA ASP A 87 -0.78 -1.36 6.85
C ASP A 87 -2.01 -1.95 6.15
N PHE A 88 -1.75 -2.71 5.10
CA PHE A 88 -2.80 -3.38 4.34
C PHE A 88 -2.27 -4.71 3.76
N LEU A 89 -3.07 -5.75 3.89
CA LEU A 89 -2.79 -7.06 3.32
C LEU A 89 -3.59 -7.23 2.02
N PHE A 90 -2.92 -7.25 0.88
CA PHE A 90 -3.55 -7.55 -0.40
C PHE A 90 -3.68 -9.06 -0.54
N THR A 91 -4.90 -9.57 -0.79
CA THR A 91 -5.16 -11.01 -0.89
C THR A 91 -5.65 -11.45 -2.27
N GLU A 92 -5.93 -10.50 -3.15
CA GLU A 92 -6.59 -10.76 -4.42
C GLU A 92 -5.77 -10.32 -5.65
N ALA A 93 -5.54 -11.26 -6.56
CA ALA A 93 -5.04 -11.00 -7.91
C ALA A 93 -5.53 -12.10 -8.87
N PRO A 94 -6.13 -11.78 -10.03
CA PRO A 94 -6.54 -12.80 -10.98
C PRO A 94 -5.34 -13.55 -11.58
N PRO A 95 -5.50 -14.82 -11.99
CA PRO A 95 -4.43 -15.57 -12.65
C PRO A 95 -3.89 -14.84 -13.88
N ASN A 96 -2.57 -14.63 -13.92
CA ASN A 96 -1.85 -13.97 -15.00
C ASN A 96 -2.22 -12.50 -15.29
N ILE A 97 -3.01 -11.85 -14.44
CA ILE A 97 -3.42 -10.45 -14.61
C ILE A 97 -3.06 -9.69 -13.34
N PRO A 98 -2.10 -8.74 -13.39
CA PRO A 98 -1.78 -7.93 -12.23
C PRO A 98 -2.90 -6.94 -11.93
N VAL A 99 -3.15 -6.70 -10.63
CA VAL A 99 -4.05 -5.66 -10.15
C VAL A 99 -3.21 -4.42 -9.83
N THR A 100 -3.51 -3.30 -10.48
CA THR A 100 -2.81 -2.03 -10.25
C THR A 100 -3.69 -1.11 -9.41
N ILE A 101 -3.11 -0.58 -8.34
CA ILE A 101 -3.77 0.32 -7.39
C ILE A 101 -2.89 1.56 -7.26
N GLU A 102 -3.43 2.68 -7.74
CA GLU A 102 -2.79 4.00 -7.63
C GLU A 102 -3.41 4.73 -6.44
N TYR A 103 -2.57 5.48 -5.73
CA TYR A 103 -2.96 6.19 -4.52
C TYR A 103 -2.16 7.49 -4.38
N HIS A 104 -2.72 8.41 -3.60
CA HIS A 104 -2.13 9.70 -3.28
C HIS A 104 -2.26 10.05 -1.80
N CYS A 105 -1.68 11.19 -1.41
CA CYS A 105 -1.94 11.83 -0.12
C CYS A 105 -2.98 12.95 -0.32
N ASP A 106 -4.12 12.92 0.37
CA ASP A 106 -5.18 13.93 0.21
C ASP A 106 -4.71 15.37 0.50
N PRO A 107 -3.98 15.65 1.61
CA PRO A 107 -3.47 17.00 1.86
C PRO A 107 -2.35 17.42 0.91
N HIS A 108 -1.68 16.47 0.24
CA HIS A 108 -0.50 16.69 -0.60
C HIS A 108 -0.60 15.92 -1.91
N PRO A 109 -1.47 16.31 -2.86
CA PRO A 109 -1.83 15.46 -4.01
C PRO A 109 -0.71 15.10 -4.99
N TRP A 110 0.43 15.80 -4.94
CA TRP A 110 1.66 15.45 -5.69
C TRP A 110 2.38 14.22 -5.11
N MET A 111 2.08 13.84 -3.87
CA MET A 111 2.52 12.58 -3.29
C MET A 111 1.70 11.45 -3.88
N THR A 112 2.28 10.72 -4.83
CA THR A 112 1.64 9.60 -5.52
C THR A 112 2.48 8.35 -5.41
N GLY A 113 1.79 7.21 -5.28
CA GLY A 113 2.37 5.89 -5.23
C GLY A 113 1.51 4.88 -5.99
N LYS A 114 2.09 3.71 -6.24
CA LYS A 114 1.47 2.62 -6.99
C LYS A 114 1.86 1.27 -6.42
N VAL A 115 0.86 0.45 -6.18
CA VAL A 115 1.00 -0.97 -5.85
C VAL A 115 0.53 -1.79 -7.05
N VAL A 116 1.34 -2.78 -7.45
CA VAL A 116 0.96 -3.75 -8.48
C VAL A 116 0.98 -5.14 -7.86
N VAL A 117 -0.19 -5.73 -7.64
CA VAL A 117 -0.35 -7.05 -7.00
C VAL A 117 -0.44 -8.13 -8.07
N SER A 118 0.30 -9.22 -7.90
CA SER A 118 0.26 -10.36 -8.82
C SER A 118 0.35 -11.68 -8.07
N GLN A 119 -0.07 -12.77 -8.71
CA GLN A 119 0.21 -14.12 -8.24
C GLN A 119 1.72 -14.40 -8.30
N ALA A 120 2.26 -15.13 -7.33
CA ALA A 120 3.62 -15.65 -7.42
C ALA A 120 3.74 -16.56 -8.67
N ARG A 121 4.83 -16.40 -9.43
CA ARG A 121 5.14 -17.29 -10.56
C ARG A 121 6.18 -18.31 -10.07
N PHE A 122 5.83 -19.58 -10.12
CA PHE A 122 6.73 -20.70 -9.87
C PHE A 122 7.31 -21.24 -11.18
#